data_AF-A0A2U1YN41-F1
#
_entry.id   AF-A0A2U1YN41-F1
#
_cell.length_a   1.000
_cell.length_b   1.000
_cell.length_c   1.000
_cell.angle_alpha   90.00
_cell.angle_beta   90.00
_cell.angle_gamma   90.00
#
_symmetry.space_group_name_H-M   'P 1'
#
loop_
_entity.id
_entity.type
_entity.pdbx_description
1 polymer ?
#
loop_
_entity_poly.entity_id
_entity_poly.type
_entity_poly.pdbx_seq_one_letter_code
_entity_poly.pdbx_strand_id
1 'polypeptide(L)'
;MSWVWRILGGAVLFAAGAAMRGASNESEKRAAYDEGMEKGKAEAAARMRELQEKIERAAARHADQKMLHEFYVNAAAIGFAMAGCDGTVRVAEKECILEFIAGISKHLIPNDIKELLDNLCLTPPDFDDAMLYAERLGRDNWEFIDDILTVVSEADGDGNEHERDFLLKWRAYKADQFEGVPA
;
A
#
# COMPACT_ATOMS: atom_id res chain seq x y z
N MET A 1 10.20 13.31 -29.22
CA MET A 1 9.17 14.37 -29.04
C MET A 1 8.06 13.83 -28.15
N SER A 2 7.90 14.37 -26.94
CA SER A 2 6.95 13.90 -25.92
C SER A 2 5.49 14.18 -26.32
N TRP A 3 4.59 13.23 -26.05
CA TRP A 3 3.15 13.29 -26.36
C TRP A 3 2.45 14.49 -25.68
N VAL A 4 3.01 14.99 -24.59
CA VAL A 4 2.54 16.16 -23.84
C VAL A 4 2.49 17.42 -24.72
N TRP A 5 3.48 17.62 -25.59
CA TRP A 5 3.56 18.79 -26.48
C TRP A 5 2.46 18.78 -27.57
N ARG A 6 1.98 17.60 -27.98
CA ARG A 6 0.94 17.47 -29.01
C ARG A 6 -0.45 17.84 -28.47
N ILE A 7 -0.74 17.50 -27.21
CA ILE A 7 -2.02 17.81 -26.55
C ILE A 7 -2.11 19.30 -26.21
N LEU A 8 -1.01 19.87 -25.67
CA LEU A 8 -0.92 21.31 -25.41
C LEU A 8 -1.07 22.14 -26.69
N GLY A 9 -0.42 21.73 -27.78
CA GLY A 9 -0.55 22.40 -29.08
C GLY A 9 -1.97 22.40 -29.64
N GLY A 10 -2.70 21.27 -29.51
CA GLY A 10 -4.07 21.15 -30.00
C GLY A 10 -5.07 22.04 -29.26
N ALA A 11 -5.00 22.13 -27.93
CA ALA A 11 -5.90 22.95 -27.13
C ALA A 11 -5.69 24.46 -27.34
N VAL A 12 -4.42 24.89 -27.44
CA VAL A 12 -4.05 26.30 -27.69
C VAL A 12 -4.53 26.75 -29.08
N LEU A 13 -4.37 25.91 -30.11
CA LEU A 13 -4.84 26.22 -31.46
C LEU A 13 -6.38 26.31 -31.56
N PHE A 14 -7.11 25.48 -30.81
CA PHE A 14 -8.57 25.47 -30.82
C PHE A 14 -9.15 26.75 -30.19
N ALA A 15 -8.59 27.23 -29.08
CA ALA A 15 -8.99 28.46 -28.42
C ALA A 15 -8.74 29.71 -29.29
N ALA A 16 -7.57 29.79 -29.94
CA ALA A 16 -7.23 30.87 -30.86
C ALA A 16 -8.17 30.91 -32.10
N GLY A 17 -8.53 29.74 -32.64
CA GLY A 17 -9.46 29.64 -33.76
C GLY A 17 -10.89 30.08 -33.42
N ALA A 18 -11.34 29.87 -32.18
CA ALA A 18 -12.65 30.31 -31.71
C ALA A 18 -12.72 31.84 -31.52
N ALA A 19 -11.67 32.46 -30.99
CA ALA A 19 -11.62 33.91 -30.75
C ALA A 19 -11.64 34.73 -32.05
N MET A 20 -10.97 34.27 -33.11
CA MET A 20 -10.92 34.97 -34.40
C MET A 20 -12.27 34.98 -35.17
N ARG A 21 -13.22 34.10 -34.84
CA ARG A 21 -14.52 34.02 -35.55
C ARG A 21 -15.44 35.23 -35.31
N GLY A 22 -15.20 36.03 -34.26
CA GLY A 22 -16.00 37.22 -33.93
C GLY A 22 -15.42 38.55 -34.44
N ALA A 23 -14.23 38.55 -35.04
CA ALA A 23 -13.50 39.77 -35.37
C ALA A 23 -13.74 40.23 -36.82
N SER A 24 -14.01 41.52 -37.01
CA SER A 24 -14.47 42.08 -38.29
C SER A 24 -13.34 42.63 -39.17
N ASN A 25 -12.26 43.14 -38.55
CA ASN A 25 -11.10 43.70 -39.24
C ASN A 25 -9.77 43.02 -38.84
N GLU A 26 -8.69 43.34 -39.56
CA GLU A 26 -7.41 42.66 -39.42
C GLU A 26 -6.70 42.95 -38.08
N SER A 27 -6.91 44.14 -37.51
CA SER A 27 -6.37 44.50 -36.19
C SER A 27 -7.09 43.76 -35.05
N GLU A 28 -8.41 43.66 -35.12
CA GLU A 28 -9.24 42.89 -34.19
C GLU A 28 -8.94 41.39 -34.27
N LYS A 29 -8.67 40.86 -35.47
CA LYS A 29 -8.30 39.46 -35.66
C LYS A 29 -6.97 39.13 -35.00
N ARG A 30 -5.97 40.02 -35.09
CA ARG A 30 -4.67 39.82 -34.42
C ARG A 30 -4.81 39.90 -32.90
N ALA A 31 -5.51 40.91 -32.39
CA ALA A 31 -5.77 41.03 -30.96
C ALA A 31 -6.53 39.81 -30.41
N ALA A 32 -7.58 39.35 -31.10
CA ALA A 32 -8.36 38.17 -30.71
C ALA A 32 -7.55 36.87 -30.81
N TYR A 33 -6.62 36.76 -31.77
CA TYR A 33 -5.71 35.62 -31.88
C TYR A 33 -4.74 35.56 -30.70
N ASP A 34 -4.10 36.68 -30.37
CA ASP A 34 -3.14 36.76 -29.26
C ASP A 34 -3.84 36.50 -27.92
N GLU A 35 -5.03 37.07 -27.71
CA GLU A 35 -5.86 36.81 -26.53
C GLU A 35 -6.30 35.34 -26.45
N GLY A 36 -6.72 34.74 -27.56
CA GLY A 36 -7.09 33.33 -27.62
C GLY A 36 -5.92 32.38 -27.38
N MET A 37 -4.71 32.75 -27.81
CA MET A 37 -3.47 32.01 -27.54
C MET A 37 -3.09 32.08 -26.06
N GLU A 38 -3.11 33.27 -25.45
CA GLU A 38 -2.80 33.43 -24.03
C GLU A 38 -3.84 32.75 -23.14
N LYS A 39 -5.12 32.89 -23.45
CA LYS A 39 -6.20 32.16 -22.76
C LYS A 39 -6.07 30.65 -22.92
N GLY A 40 -5.75 30.17 -24.13
CA GLY A 40 -5.52 28.75 -24.40
C GLY A 40 -4.33 28.17 -23.62
N LYS A 41 -3.23 28.92 -23.52
CA LYS A 41 -2.07 28.52 -22.69
C LYS A 41 -2.42 28.49 -21.21
N ALA A 42 -3.14 29.51 -20.72
CA ALA A 42 -3.57 29.60 -19.33
C ALA A 42 -4.53 28.45 -18.95
N GLU A 43 -5.52 28.15 -19.79
CA GLU A 43 -6.45 27.04 -19.60
C GLU A 43 -5.75 25.68 -19.68
N ALA A 44 -4.82 25.50 -20.63
CA ALA A 44 -4.03 24.26 -20.73
C ALA A 44 -3.12 24.06 -19.51
N ALA A 45 -2.48 25.13 -19.01
CA ALA A 45 -1.67 25.09 -17.80
C ALA A 45 -2.53 24.76 -16.56
N ALA A 46 -3.72 25.35 -16.44
CA ALA A 46 -4.66 25.06 -15.35
C ALA A 46 -5.11 23.59 -15.37
N ARG A 47 -5.49 23.06 -16.54
CA ARG A 47 -5.86 21.64 -16.70
C ARG A 47 -4.70 20.69 -16.39
N MET A 48 -3.48 21.05 -16.76
CA MET A 48 -2.30 20.24 -16.45
C MET A 48 -2.06 20.16 -14.95
N ARG A 49 -2.19 21.29 -14.23
CA ARG A 49 -2.09 21.30 -12.76
C ARG A 49 -3.17 20.44 -12.12
N GLU A 50 -4.43 20.55 -12.57
CA GLU A 50 -5.53 19.73 -12.07
C GLU A 50 -5.30 18.22 -12.29
N LEU A 51 -4.77 17.84 -13.46
CA LEU A 51 -4.41 16.45 -13.76
C LEU A 51 -3.27 15.97 -12.87
N GLN A 52 -2.24 16.79 -12.68
CA GLN A 52 -1.12 16.47 -11.81
C GLN A 52 -1.60 16.23 -10.38
N GLU A 53 -2.45 17.11 -9.83
CA GLU A 53 -3.04 16.91 -8.50
C GLU A 53 -3.89 15.63 -8.42
N LYS A 54 -4.65 15.29 -9.47
CA LYS A 54 -5.42 14.03 -9.52
C LYS A 54 -4.50 12.81 -9.50
N ILE A 55 -3.40 12.86 -10.24
CA ILE A 55 -2.39 11.79 -10.27
C ILE A 55 -1.70 11.68 -8.91
N GLU A 56 -1.29 12.81 -8.30
CA GLU A 56 -0.67 12.83 -6.97
C GLU A 56 -1.61 12.25 -5.91
N ARG A 57 -2.89 12.62 -5.91
CA ARG A 57 -3.90 12.05 -5.01
C ARG A 57 -4.13 10.55 -5.26
N ALA A 58 -4.16 10.12 -6.51
CA ALA A 58 -4.31 8.70 -6.84
C ALA A 58 -3.07 7.90 -6.41
N ALA A 59 -1.87 8.44 -6.63
CA ALA A 59 -0.61 7.83 -6.22
C ALA A 59 -0.52 7.70 -4.69
N ALA A 60 -0.93 8.73 -3.94
CA ALA A 60 -1.00 8.68 -2.48
C ALA A 60 -1.93 7.56 -1.99
N ARG A 61 -3.15 7.47 -2.55
CA ARG A 61 -4.09 6.39 -2.22
C ARG A 61 -3.52 5.00 -2.52
N HIS A 62 -2.82 4.84 -3.63
CA HIS A 62 -2.19 3.57 -3.97
C HIS A 62 -1.00 3.25 -3.06
N ALA A 63 -0.23 4.25 -2.62
CA ALA A 63 0.81 4.06 -1.63
C ALA A 63 0.23 3.61 -0.29
N ASP A 64 -0.85 4.25 0.18
CA ASP A 64 -1.55 3.87 1.41
C ASP A 64 -2.09 2.44 1.34
N GLN A 65 -2.70 2.06 0.21
CA GLN A 65 -3.17 0.70 -0.03
C GLN A 65 -2.03 -0.31 -0.04
N LYS A 66 -0.90 0.03 -0.69
CA LYS A 66 0.27 -0.83 -0.73
C LYS A 66 0.84 -1.05 0.67
N MET A 67 0.98 0.01 1.47
CA MET A 67 1.44 -0.10 2.85
C MET A 67 0.50 -0.97 3.69
N LEU A 68 -0.81 -0.83 3.52
CA LEU A 68 -1.80 -1.67 4.19
C LEU A 68 -1.69 -3.15 3.78
N HIS A 69 -1.49 -3.43 2.49
CA HIS A 69 -1.31 -4.80 2.01
C HIS A 69 0.00 -5.42 2.52
N GLU A 70 1.10 -4.66 2.49
CA GLU A 70 2.39 -5.09 3.04
C GLU A 70 2.26 -5.38 4.54
N PHE A 71 1.52 -4.55 5.27
CA PHE A 71 1.19 -4.80 6.67
C PHE A 71 0.47 -6.13 6.86
N TYR A 72 -0.61 -6.40 6.11
CA TYR A 72 -1.34 -7.67 6.21
C TYR A 72 -0.47 -8.89 5.92
N VAL A 73 0.36 -8.81 4.88
CA VAL A 73 1.25 -9.91 4.48
C VAL A 73 2.30 -10.17 5.56
N ASN A 74 2.97 -9.11 6.06
CA ASN A 74 4.01 -9.27 7.07
C ASN A 74 3.43 -9.78 8.39
N ALA A 75 2.29 -9.25 8.82
CA ALA A 75 1.59 -9.70 10.03
C ALA A 75 1.15 -11.16 9.91
N ALA A 76 0.61 -11.56 8.76
CA ALA A 76 0.13 -12.92 8.54
C ALA A 76 1.29 -13.91 8.47
N ALA A 77 2.41 -13.54 7.84
CA ALA A 77 3.61 -14.36 7.81
C ALA A 77 4.08 -14.73 9.23
N ILE A 78 4.08 -13.77 10.15
CA ILE A 78 4.47 -14.01 11.55
C ILE A 78 3.46 -14.93 12.26
N GLY A 79 2.16 -14.68 12.10
CA GLY A 79 1.11 -15.53 12.67
C GLY A 79 1.19 -16.97 12.15
N PHE A 80 1.38 -17.14 10.83
CA PHE A 80 1.52 -18.46 10.21
C PHE A 80 2.80 -19.17 10.61
N ALA A 81 3.92 -18.45 10.80
CA ALA A 81 5.16 -19.05 11.29
C ALA A 81 4.98 -19.71 12.66
N MET A 82 4.23 -19.06 13.55
CA MET A 82 3.93 -19.63 14.86
C MET A 82 2.92 -20.79 14.75
N ALA A 83 1.81 -20.61 14.04
CA ALA A 83 0.81 -21.67 13.84
C ALA A 83 1.41 -22.92 13.15
N GLY A 84 2.35 -22.71 12.23
CA GLY A 84 3.03 -23.78 11.48
C GLY A 84 4.26 -24.36 12.18
N CYS A 85 4.57 -23.97 13.41
CA CYS A 85 5.81 -24.38 14.08
C CYS A 85 5.88 -25.89 14.38
N ASP A 86 4.72 -26.56 14.45
CA ASP A 86 4.59 -28.02 14.58
C ASP A 86 4.51 -28.74 13.21
N GLY A 87 4.63 -27.98 12.12
CA GLY A 87 4.61 -28.46 10.75
C GLY A 87 3.23 -28.45 10.08
N THR A 88 2.15 -28.01 10.74
CA THR A 88 0.84 -27.87 10.08
C THR A 88 0.00 -26.74 10.66
N VAL A 89 -0.34 -25.74 9.85
CA VAL A 89 -1.33 -24.72 10.23
C VAL A 89 -2.74 -25.32 10.19
N ARG A 90 -3.44 -25.27 11.33
CA ARG A 90 -4.83 -25.72 11.44
C ARG A 90 -5.78 -24.70 10.87
N VAL A 91 -6.96 -25.16 10.44
CA VAL A 91 -8.00 -24.28 9.87
C VAL A 91 -8.43 -23.19 10.86
N ALA A 92 -8.56 -23.53 12.14
CA ALA A 92 -8.95 -22.58 13.19
C ALA A 92 -7.90 -21.47 13.39
N GLU A 93 -6.60 -21.81 13.41
CA GLU A 93 -5.50 -20.84 13.48
C GLU A 93 -5.50 -19.94 12.25
N LYS A 94 -5.66 -20.50 11.05
CA LYS A 94 -5.76 -19.72 9.81
C LYS A 94 -6.92 -18.71 9.87
N GLU A 95 -8.10 -19.16 10.28
CA GLU A 95 -9.27 -18.28 10.38
C GLU A 95 -9.02 -17.18 11.41
N CYS A 96 -8.48 -17.52 12.57
CA CYS A 96 -8.12 -16.59 13.63
C CYS A 96 -7.11 -15.52 13.17
N ILE A 97 -6.00 -15.95 12.53
CA ILE A 97 -4.97 -15.05 11.98
C ILE A 97 -5.59 -14.07 10.98
N LEU A 98 -6.36 -14.58 10.01
CA LEU A 98 -6.95 -13.75 8.96
C LEU A 98 -8.03 -12.82 9.50
N GLU A 99 -8.82 -13.24 10.50
CA GLU A 99 -9.81 -12.38 11.15
C GLU A 99 -9.15 -11.32 12.03
N PHE A 100 -8.09 -11.64 12.76
CA PHE A 100 -7.40 -10.67 13.59
C PHE A 100 -6.73 -9.57 12.73
N ILE A 101 -6.06 -9.98 11.64
CA ILE A 101 -5.28 -9.07 10.79
C ILE A 101 -6.17 -8.24 9.87
N ALA A 102 -7.15 -8.88 9.21
CA ALA A 102 -7.98 -8.22 8.21
C ALA A 102 -9.34 -7.77 8.74
N GLY A 103 -9.79 -8.32 9.86
CA GLY A 103 -11.07 -8.00 10.51
C GLY A 103 -12.24 -7.99 9.53
N ILE A 104 -13.06 -6.95 9.67
CA ILE A 104 -14.23 -6.70 8.82
C ILE A 104 -13.82 -6.47 7.36
N SER A 105 -12.58 -6.06 7.09
CA SER A 105 -12.08 -5.71 5.75
C SER A 105 -11.52 -6.90 4.96
N LYS A 106 -11.53 -8.13 5.49
CA LYS A 106 -11.07 -9.35 4.78
C LYS A 106 -11.66 -9.51 3.37
N HIS A 107 -12.91 -9.10 3.17
CA HIS A 107 -13.59 -9.18 1.88
C HIS A 107 -13.08 -8.15 0.84
N LEU A 108 -12.44 -7.07 1.30
CA LEU A 108 -11.86 -6.01 0.46
C LEU A 108 -10.42 -6.31 0.04
N ILE A 109 -9.80 -7.38 0.56
CA ILE A 109 -8.46 -7.79 0.18
C ILE A 109 -8.45 -8.22 -1.30
N PRO A 110 -7.57 -7.65 -2.14
CA PRO A 110 -7.38 -8.08 -3.52
C PRO A 110 -6.98 -9.55 -3.66
N ASN A 111 -7.31 -10.18 -4.80
CA ASN A 111 -7.09 -11.62 -4.98
C ASN A 111 -5.62 -12.02 -4.97
N ASP A 112 -4.73 -11.19 -5.51
CA ASP A 112 -3.27 -11.39 -5.48
C ASP A 112 -2.73 -11.45 -4.04
N ILE A 113 -3.27 -10.61 -3.15
CA ILE A 113 -2.91 -10.64 -1.73
C ILE A 113 -3.50 -11.88 -1.05
N LYS A 114 -4.73 -12.30 -1.38
CA LYS A 114 -5.32 -13.54 -0.86
C LYS A 114 -4.49 -14.76 -1.23
N GLU A 115 -4.06 -14.86 -2.49
CA GLU A 115 -3.20 -15.94 -2.96
C GLU A 115 -1.86 -15.96 -2.20
N LEU A 116 -1.28 -14.79 -1.93
CA LEU A 116 -0.05 -14.69 -1.14
C LEU A 116 -0.26 -15.17 0.31
N LEU A 117 -1.38 -14.80 0.94
CA LEU A 117 -1.74 -15.26 2.29
C LEU A 117 -1.99 -16.77 2.32
N ASP A 118 -2.64 -17.32 1.30
CA ASP A 118 -2.86 -18.77 1.18
C ASP A 118 -1.53 -19.52 1.01
N ASN A 119 -0.60 -18.97 0.23
CA ASN A 119 0.75 -19.55 0.08
C ASN A 119 1.53 -19.52 1.41
N LEU A 120 1.47 -18.41 2.16
CA LEU A 120 2.09 -18.34 3.49
C LEU A 120 1.49 -19.34 4.47
N CYS A 121 0.20 -19.64 4.36
CA CYS A 121 -0.42 -20.69 5.18
C CYS A 121 0.03 -22.10 4.77
N LEU A 122 0.23 -22.36 3.48
CA LEU A 122 0.65 -23.68 2.96
C LEU A 122 2.13 -23.95 3.20
N THR A 123 2.95 -22.91 3.12
CA THR A 123 4.39 -22.95 3.38
C THR A 123 4.73 -21.83 4.38
N PRO A 124 4.46 -22.05 5.67
CA PRO A 124 4.78 -21.09 6.71
C PRO A 124 6.28 -20.77 6.73
N PRO A 125 6.66 -19.51 6.93
CA PRO A 125 8.06 -19.18 7.17
C PRO A 125 8.52 -19.80 8.50
N ASP A 126 9.80 -20.08 8.61
CA ASP A 126 10.39 -20.44 9.90
C ASP A 126 10.56 -19.20 10.80
N PHE A 127 11.10 -19.40 12.00
CA PHE A 127 11.28 -18.31 12.95
C PHE A 127 12.20 -17.19 12.40
N ASP A 128 13.30 -17.55 11.75
CA ASP A 128 14.29 -16.58 11.28
C ASP A 128 13.72 -15.75 10.13
N ASP A 129 13.03 -16.40 9.19
CA ASP A 129 12.31 -15.72 8.12
C ASP A 129 11.18 -14.83 8.68
N ALA A 130 10.46 -15.29 9.70
CA ALA A 130 9.42 -14.51 10.37
C ALA A 130 9.97 -13.21 10.99
N MET A 131 11.19 -13.23 11.52
CA MET A 131 11.82 -12.02 12.06
C MET A 131 12.11 -10.98 10.97
N LEU A 132 12.42 -11.40 9.74
CA LEU A 132 12.55 -10.46 8.61
C LEU A 132 11.23 -9.73 8.31
N TYR A 133 10.08 -10.39 8.51
CA TYR A 133 8.77 -9.76 8.40
C TYR A 133 8.49 -8.80 9.57
N ALA A 134 8.91 -9.17 10.78
CA ALA A 134 8.80 -8.30 11.97
C ALA A 134 9.64 -7.03 11.84
N GLU A 135 10.85 -7.13 11.27
CA GLU A 135 11.71 -5.98 10.97
C GLU A 135 11.08 -5.05 9.93
N ARG A 136 10.43 -5.60 8.89
CA ARG A 136 9.72 -4.81 7.87
C ARG A 136 8.51 -4.07 8.42
N LEU A 137 7.80 -4.65 9.39
CA LEU A 137 6.73 -3.96 10.12
C LEU A 137 7.27 -2.82 10.99
N GLY A 138 8.51 -2.95 11.46
CA GLY A 138 9.16 -1.97 12.31
C GLY A 138 8.78 -2.11 13.78
N ARG A 139 9.66 -1.58 14.65
CA ARG A 139 9.58 -1.76 16.10
C ARG A 139 8.33 -1.15 16.73
N ASP A 140 7.78 -0.09 16.14
CA ASP A 140 6.55 0.55 16.61
C ASP A 140 5.33 -0.40 16.57
N ASN A 141 5.42 -1.50 15.79
CA ASN A 141 4.37 -2.51 15.66
C ASN A 141 4.63 -3.78 16.48
N TRP A 142 5.66 -3.82 17.33
CA TRP A 142 6.00 -5.04 18.08
C TRP A 142 4.97 -5.43 19.13
N GLU A 143 4.27 -4.47 19.73
CA GLU A 143 3.13 -4.76 20.63
C GLU A 143 1.99 -5.43 19.85
N PHE A 144 1.72 -4.98 18.61
CA PHE A 144 0.75 -5.64 17.75
C PHE A 144 1.18 -7.06 17.37
N ILE A 145 2.48 -7.31 17.18
CA ILE A 145 3.01 -8.66 16.97
C ILE A 145 2.80 -9.53 18.22
N ASP A 146 3.00 -8.99 19.43
CA ASP A 146 2.70 -9.71 20.68
C ASP A 146 1.23 -10.13 20.77
N ASP A 147 0.32 -9.24 20.36
CA ASP A 147 -1.11 -9.53 20.35
C ASP A 147 -1.46 -10.64 19.35
N ILE A 148 -0.90 -10.60 18.13
CA ILE A 148 -1.09 -11.69 17.15
C ILE A 148 -0.63 -13.02 17.73
N LEU A 149 0.61 -13.08 18.22
CA LEU A 149 1.19 -14.33 18.70
C LEU A 149 0.43 -14.86 19.93
N THR A 150 -0.06 -13.98 20.79
CA THR A 150 -0.89 -14.37 21.93
C THR A 150 -2.20 -14.99 21.46
N VAL A 151 -2.93 -14.28 20.58
CA VAL A 151 -4.23 -14.73 20.07
C VAL A 151 -4.12 -16.05 19.32
N VAL A 152 -3.10 -16.23 18.49
CA VAL A 152 -2.89 -17.48 17.74
C VAL A 152 -2.58 -18.64 18.68
N SER A 153 -1.80 -18.42 19.75
CA SER A 153 -1.44 -19.48 20.71
C SER A 153 -2.62 -19.93 21.58
N GLU A 154 -3.70 -19.16 21.60
CA GLU A 154 -4.93 -19.46 22.32
C GLU A 154 -6.03 -20.02 21.40
N ALA A 155 -5.81 -20.05 20.08
CA ALA A 155 -6.84 -20.33 19.09
C ALA A 155 -7.30 -21.80 19.06
N ASP A 156 -6.41 -22.75 19.40
CA ASP A 156 -6.69 -24.18 19.31
C ASP A 156 -6.93 -24.87 20.69
N GLY A 157 -6.71 -24.13 21.79
CA GLY A 157 -6.98 -24.57 23.16
C GLY A 157 -5.97 -25.53 23.80
N ASP A 158 -4.96 -25.98 23.05
CA ASP A 158 -3.93 -26.92 23.50
C ASP A 158 -2.54 -26.31 23.25
N GLY A 159 -2.11 -25.41 24.13
CA GLY A 159 -0.82 -24.73 24.01
C GLY A 159 0.34 -25.71 23.81
N ASN A 160 0.80 -25.78 22.56
CA ASN A 160 1.78 -26.77 22.10
C ASN A 160 3.17 -26.34 22.58
N GLU A 161 4.04 -27.29 22.95
CA GLU A 161 5.41 -26.98 23.38
C GLU A 161 6.18 -26.17 22.32
N HIS A 162 5.86 -26.39 21.04
CA HIS A 162 6.44 -25.67 19.91
C HIS A 162 6.05 -24.18 19.88
N GLU A 163 4.79 -23.84 20.15
CA GLU A 163 4.32 -22.45 20.19
C GLU A 163 4.92 -21.71 21.39
N ARG A 164 5.05 -22.41 22.52
CA ARG A 164 5.73 -21.86 23.71
C ARG A 164 7.20 -21.56 23.43
N ASP A 165 7.89 -22.45 22.72
CA ASP A 165 9.27 -22.22 22.28
C ASP A 165 9.36 -21.01 21.32
N PHE A 166 8.41 -20.89 20.38
CA PHE A 166 8.33 -19.75 19.48
C PHE A 166 8.18 -18.43 20.25
N LEU A 167 7.26 -18.36 21.23
CA LEU A 167 7.06 -17.19 22.08
C LEU A 167 8.30 -16.84 22.91
N LEU A 168 9.02 -17.84 23.41
CA LEU A 168 10.28 -17.62 24.15
C LEU A 168 11.36 -17.05 23.23
N LYS A 169 11.52 -17.61 22.02
CA LYS A 169 12.45 -17.09 21.01
C LYS A 169 12.11 -15.66 20.61
N TRP A 170 10.83 -15.35 20.41
CA TRP A 170 10.38 -13.99 20.12
C TRP A 170 10.74 -13.01 21.25
N ARG A 171 10.49 -13.38 22.51
CA ARG A 171 10.86 -12.55 23.68
C ARG A 171 12.37 -12.32 23.77
N ALA A 172 13.16 -13.35 23.51
CA ALA A 172 14.63 -13.26 23.48
C ALA A 172 15.11 -12.35 22.34
N TYR A 173 14.56 -12.51 21.14
CA TYR A 173 14.84 -11.66 19.99
C TYR A 173 14.54 -10.19 20.31
N LYS A 174 13.36 -9.89 20.87
CA LYS A 174 13.03 -8.53 21.29
C LYS A 174 14.05 -7.97 22.29
N ALA A 175 14.39 -8.72 23.33
CA ALA A 175 15.32 -8.27 24.37
C ALA A 175 16.72 -7.94 23.81
N ASP A 176 17.28 -8.81 22.97
CA ASP A 176 18.57 -8.59 22.29
C ASP A 176 18.57 -7.28 21.48
N GLN A 177 17.47 -7.03 20.77
CA GLN A 177 17.30 -5.83 19.95
C GLN A 177 17.16 -4.54 20.77
N PHE A 178 16.75 -4.60 22.04
CA PHE A 178 16.70 -3.45 22.95
C PHE A 178 18.01 -3.24 23.72
N GLU A 179 18.76 -4.30 24.05
CA GLU A 179 20.06 -4.20 24.73
C GLU A 179 21.18 -3.67 23.82
N GLY A 180 21.01 -3.74 22.49
CA GLY A 180 21.92 -3.19 21.49
C GLY A 180 21.86 -1.67 21.26
N VAL A 181 20.98 -0.94 21.95
CA VAL A 181 20.86 0.53 21.83
C VAL A 181 21.62 1.20 22.98
N PRO A 182 22.83 1.76 22.77
CA PRO A 182 23.46 2.58 23.80
C PRO A 182 22.58 3.83 24.04
N ALA A 183 22.36 4.13 25.31
CA ALA A 183 21.65 5.33 25.78
C ALA A 183 22.28 6.64 25.26
#